data_AF-U4VI59-F1
#
_entry.id   AF-U4VI59-F1
#
_cell.length_a   1.000
_cell.length_b   1.000
_cell.length_c   1.000
_cell.angle_alpha   90.00
_cell.angle_beta   90.00
_cell.angle_gamma   90.00
#
_symmetry.space_group_name_H-M   'P 1'
#
loop_
_entity.id
_entity.type
_entity.pdbx_description
1 polymer ?
#
loop_
_entity_poly.entity_id
_entity_poly.type
_entity_poly.pdbx_seq_one_letter_code
_entity_poly.pdbx_strand_id
1 'polypeptide(L)'
;MGLSQGTALAGLAGLLIGGVVPGSPLFALLALLGAGLVVLCISLLSIRMSPERTALTGIAVAASLAAVSTIIVIEAKLQVAEALSWLAGSTHGRNWQDVTALAPWLVLIPPLMMILARWFDILAMGRDEAESIGLNTMSARIWTMLLASLAVAGAVATVGAIGFVGLIAPHAARLCSGARYRQLVPVTALIGAILTAFADMFGRTLIAPQEIPAGIVTAFIGAPLFILLMRRESR
;
A
#
# COMPACT_ATOMS: atom_id res chain seq x y z
N MET A 1 7.24 2.91 -2.82
CA MET A 1 7.39 4.11 -1.98
C MET A 1 7.61 3.80 -0.49
N GLY A 2 7.78 2.54 -0.07
CA GLY A 2 8.15 2.21 1.31
C GLY A 2 7.07 2.40 2.37
N LEU A 3 5.88 2.92 2.03
CA LEU A 3 4.77 3.08 2.98
C LEU A 3 4.42 1.76 3.66
N SER A 4 4.20 0.70 2.86
CA SER A 4 3.89 -0.63 3.39
C SER A 4 5.01 -1.19 4.26
N GLN A 5 6.27 -0.93 3.90
CA GLN A 5 7.45 -1.39 4.63
C GLN A 5 7.61 -0.62 5.96
N GLY A 6 7.35 0.68 5.98
CA GLY A 6 7.34 1.49 7.19
C GLY A 6 6.21 1.09 8.14
N THR A 7 5.02 0.84 7.60
CA THR A 7 3.91 0.29 8.38
C THR A 7 4.23 -1.07 8.96
N ALA A 8 4.75 -1.99 8.14
CA ALA A 8 5.07 -3.35 8.56
C ALA A 8 6.18 -3.35 9.64
N LEU A 9 7.22 -2.53 9.46
CA LEU A 9 8.31 -2.37 10.43
C LEU A 9 7.79 -1.83 11.78
N ALA A 10 6.92 -0.81 11.76
CA ALA A 10 6.35 -0.26 12.99
C ALA A 10 5.44 -1.28 13.70
N GLY A 11 4.68 -2.08 12.95
CA GLY A 11 3.90 -3.19 13.50
C GLY A 11 4.78 -4.27 14.12
N LEU A 12 5.88 -4.66 13.45
CA LEU A 12 6.87 -5.59 13.98
C LEU A 12 7.52 -5.06 15.27
N ALA A 13 7.91 -3.79 15.31
CA ALA A 13 8.45 -3.17 16.52
C ALA A 13 7.42 -3.19 17.67
N GLY A 14 6.14 -2.94 17.38
CA GLY A 14 5.05 -3.02 18.36
C GLY A 14 4.88 -4.42 18.95
N LEU A 15 5.01 -5.47 18.13
CA LEU A 15 4.98 -6.87 18.58
C LEU A 15 6.13 -7.17 19.56
N LEU A 16 7.31 -6.59 19.37
CA LEU A 16 8.49 -6.84 20.20
C LEU A 16 8.50 -6.10 21.54
N ILE A 17 7.90 -4.91 21.61
CA ILE A 17 7.80 -4.15 22.85
C ILE A 17 6.91 -4.88 23.88
N GLY A 18 6.11 -5.85 23.42
CA GLY A 18 5.21 -6.65 24.25
C GLY A 18 3.94 -5.88 24.60
N GLY A 19 2.78 -6.47 24.34
CA GLY A 19 1.48 -5.90 24.69
C GLY A 19 0.72 -5.23 23.54
N VAL A 20 1.27 -5.19 22.33
CA VAL A 20 0.53 -4.73 21.14
C VAL A 20 0.13 -5.92 20.27
N VAL A 21 -1.16 -6.22 20.26
CA VAL A 21 -1.74 -7.33 19.48
C VAL A 21 -2.19 -6.81 18.11
N PRO A 22 -1.96 -7.56 17.01
CA PRO A 22 -2.56 -7.27 15.72
C PRO A 22 -4.09 -7.07 15.84
N GLY A 23 -4.63 -6.08 15.12
CA GLY A 23 -6.05 -5.71 15.21
C GLY A 23 -6.41 -4.76 16.37
N SER A 24 -5.51 -4.51 17.32
CA SER A 24 -5.75 -3.51 18.38
C SER A 24 -5.65 -2.07 17.84
N PRO A 25 -6.35 -1.09 18.46
CA PRO A 25 -6.22 0.32 18.08
C PRO A 25 -4.78 0.85 18.19
N LEU A 26 -4.02 0.36 19.18
CA LEU A 26 -2.63 0.72 19.37
C LEU A 26 -1.75 0.19 18.21
N PHE A 27 -2.04 -1.01 17.70
CA PHE A 27 -1.36 -1.55 16.53
C PHE A 27 -1.62 -0.69 15.28
N ALA A 28 -2.88 -0.29 15.06
CA ALA A 28 -3.24 0.61 13.96
C ALA A 28 -2.56 1.98 14.09
N LEU A 29 -2.40 2.50 15.30
CA LEU A 29 -1.68 3.75 15.55
C LEU A 29 -0.18 3.62 15.20
N LEU A 30 0.49 2.55 15.64
CA LEU A 30 1.89 2.30 15.27
C LEU A 30 2.06 2.14 13.76
N ALA A 31 1.17 1.40 13.12
CA ALA A 31 1.12 1.24 11.68
C ALA A 31 1.01 2.59 10.94
N LEU A 32 0.15 3.48 11.44
CA LEU A 32 -0.02 4.83 10.91
C LEU A 32 1.21 5.70 11.14
N LEU A 33 1.82 5.62 12.32
CA LEU A 33 3.08 6.33 12.62
C LEU A 33 4.20 5.89 11.69
N GLY A 34 4.33 4.59 11.44
CA GLY A 34 5.30 4.04 10.48
C GLY A 34 5.10 4.59 9.07
N ALA A 35 3.86 4.59 8.58
CA ALA A 35 3.53 5.16 7.26
C ALA A 35 3.80 6.68 7.21
N GLY A 36 3.40 7.40 8.26
CA GLY A 36 3.59 8.84 8.39
C GLY A 36 5.06 9.27 8.44
N LEU A 37 5.91 8.50 9.13
CA LEU A 37 7.36 8.72 9.13
C LEU A 37 7.97 8.54 7.74
N VAL A 38 7.47 7.57 6.97
CA VAL A 38 7.90 7.40 5.57
C VAL A 38 7.45 8.58 4.71
N VAL A 39 6.21 9.04 4.84
CA VAL A 39 5.74 10.26 4.14
C VAL A 39 6.60 11.46 4.50
N LEU A 40 6.89 11.66 5.79
CA LEU A 40 7.73 12.76 6.26
C LEU A 40 9.13 12.66 5.65
N CYS A 41 9.76 11.48 5.72
CA CYS A 41 11.08 11.24 5.16
C CYS A 41 11.12 11.53 3.65
N ILE A 42 10.17 10.99 2.87
CA ILE A 42 10.09 11.23 1.43
C ILE A 42 9.82 12.71 1.11
N SER A 43 8.97 13.37 1.91
CA SER A 43 8.66 14.78 1.74
C SER A 43 9.90 15.65 1.99
N LEU A 44 10.64 15.40 3.06
CA LEU A 44 11.86 16.14 3.36
C LEU A 44 12.95 15.92 2.31
N LEU A 45 13.10 14.69 1.82
CA LEU A 45 14.17 14.33 0.88
C LEU A 45 13.85 14.69 -0.58
N SER A 46 12.58 14.69 -0.98
CA SER A 46 12.24 14.64 -2.42
C SER A 46 11.04 15.50 -2.84
N ILE A 47 10.40 16.26 -1.96
CA ILE A 47 9.17 17.01 -2.32
C ILE A 47 9.37 18.02 -3.46
N ARG A 48 10.59 18.58 -3.58
CA ARG A 48 10.98 19.53 -4.65
C ARG A 48 11.60 18.84 -5.87
N MET A 49 11.80 17.53 -5.82
CA MET A 49 12.38 16.77 -6.93
C MET A 49 11.33 16.37 -7.96
N SER A 50 11.80 15.98 -9.14
CA SER A 50 10.96 15.40 -10.18
C SER A 50 10.31 14.08 -9.70
N PRO A 51 9.15 13.69 -10.27
CA PRO A 51 8.44 12.47 -9.86
C PRO A 51 9.29 11.20 -9.91
N GLU A 52 10.18 11.09 -10.90
CA GLU A 52 11.09 9.95 -11.08
C GLU A 52 12.08 9.85 -9.93
N ARG A 53 12.66 10.98 -9.53
CA ARG A 53 13.60 11.03 -8.39
C ARG A 53 12.90 10.69 -7.08
N THR A 54 11.70 11.21 -6.85
CA THR A 54 10.89 10.82 -5.68
C THR A 54 10.57 9.33 -5.67
N ALA A 55 10.30 8.73 -6.83
CA ALA A 55 10.08 7.30 -6.94
C ALA A 55 11.32 6.50 -6.55
N LEU A 56 12.51 6.89 -7.04
CA LEU A 56 13.78 6.29 -6.67
C LEU A 56 14.07 6.43 -5.18
N THR A 57 13.85 7.61 -4.58
CA THR A 57 13.95 7.81 -3.12
C THR A 57 13.02 6.85 -2.38
N GLY A 58 11.78 6.70 -2.84
CA GLY A 58 10.82 5.79 -2.23
C GLY A 58 11.18 4.31 -2.37
N ILE A 59 11.92 3.92 -3.41
CA ILE A 59 12.47 2.55 -3.56
C ILE A 59 13.63 2.34 -2.58
N ALA A 60 14.55 3.30 -2.49
CA ALA A 60 15.67 3.24 -1.56
C ALA A 60 15.20 3.16 -0.10
N VAL A 61 14.25 4.01 0.29
CA VAL A 61 13.63 3.98 1.63
C VAL A 61 12.95 2.64 1.90
N ALA A 62 12.20 2.10 0.92
CA ALA A 62 11.57 0.79 1.07
C ALA A 62 12.59 -0.33 1.31
N ALA A 63 13.69 -0.35 0.55
CA ALA A 63 14.75 -1.34 0.67
C ALA A 63 15.45 -1.26 2.03
N SER A 64 15.75 -0.04 2.51
CA SER A 64 16.33 0.18 3.83
C SER A 64 15.42 -0.31 4.96
N LEU A 65 14.11 0.01 4.89
CA LEU A 65 13.15 -0.45 5.90
C LEU A 65 12.94 -1.97 5.87
N ALA A 66 12.96 -2.58 4.68
CA ALA A 66 12.93 -4.03 4.53
C ALA A 66 14.17 -4.68 5.17
N ALA A 67 15.36 -4.13 4.94
CA ALA A 67 16.60 -4.63 5.56
C ALA A 67 16.55 -4.54 7.09
N VAL A 68 16.07 -3.43 7.65
CA VAL A 68 15.87 -3.28 9.10
C VAL A 68 14.86 -4.29 9.61
N SER A 69 13.74 -4.49 8.90
CA SER A 69 12.74 -5.50 9.29
C SER A 69 13.34 -6.90 9.36
N THR A 70 14.19 -7.27 8.38
CA THR A 70 14.87 -8.56 8.36
C THR A 70 15.82 -8.74 9.55
N ILE A 71 16.62 -7.71 9.89
CA ILE A 71 17.50 -7.75 11.08
C ILE A 71 16.68 -8.01 12.34
N ILE A 72 15.57 -7.28 12.51
CA ILE A 72 14.68 -7.44 13.66
C ILE A 72 14.12 -8.86 13.77
N VAL A 73 13.66 -9.43 12.65
CA VAL A 73 13.11 -10.81 12.63
C VAL A 73 14.16 -11.83 13.06
N ILE A 74 15.41 -11.67 12.59
CA ILE A 74 16.53 -12.55 12.94
C ILE A 74 16.87 -12.45 14.44
N GLU A 75 17.04 -11.23 14.96
CA GLU A 75 17.44 -10.99 16.36
C GLU A 75 16.36 -11.40 17.36
N ALA A 76 15.09 -11.12 17.04
CA ALA A 76 13.98 -11.39 17.94
C ALA A 76 13.60 -12.87 18.04
N LYS A 77 14.25 -13.76 17.27
CA LYS A 77 13.90 -15.19 17.16
C LYS A 77 12.40 -15.43 16.95
N LEU A 78 11.74 -14.50 16.25
CA LEU A 78 10.34 -14.65 15.90
C LEU A 78 10.17 -15.96 15.12
N GLN A 79 9.00 -16.59 15.23
CA GLN A 79 8.69 -17.70 14.35
C GLN A 79 8.81 -17.18 12.91
N VAL A 80 9.86 -17.62 12.23
CA VAL A 80 10.25 -17.09 10.91
C VAL A 80 9.06 -17.19 9.94
N ALA A 81 8.26 -18.25 10.04
CA ALA A 81 7.04 -18.41 9.25
C ALA A 81 5.99 -17.31 9.50
N GLU A 82 5.71 -16.95 10.75
CA GLU A 82 4.73 -15.90 11.08
C GLU A 82 5.23 -14.52 10.64
N ALA A 83 6.50 -14.22 10.89
CA ALA A 83 7.12 -12.96 10.47
C ALA A 83 7.17 -12.82 8.95
N LEU A 84 7.50 -13.89 8.22
CA LEU A 84 7.50 -13.91 6.76
C LEU A 84 6.06 -13.80 6.21
N SER A 85 5.09 -14.45 6.85
CA SER A 85 3.67 -14.30 6.49
C SER A 85 3.20 -12.85 6.68
N TRP A 86 3.60 -12.19 7.76
CA TRP A 86 3.30 -10.79 8.01
C TRP A 86 3.92 -9.84 6.96
N LEU A 87 5.20 -10.04 6.66
CA LEU A 87 5.94 -9.25 5.67
C LEU A 87 5.42 -9.47 4.24
N ALA A 88 4.96 -10.68 3.93
CA ALA A 88 4.33 -11.00 2.64
C ALA A 88 2.88 -10.53 2.56
N GLY A 89 2.18 -10.41 3.68
CA GLY A 89 0.76 -10.11 3.77
C GLY A 89 -0.13 -11.35 3.58
N SER A 90 -1.04 -11.57 4.52
CA SER A 90 -1.96 -12.71 4.54
C SER A 90 -3.26 -12.39 5.27
N THR A 91 -4.38 -12.91 4.74
CA THR A 91 -5.69 -12.89 5.42
C THR A 91 -5.90 -14.09 6.36
N HIS A 92 -4.86 -14.91 6.55
CA HIS A 92 -4.89 -15.99 7.51
C HIS A 92 -5.15 -15.47 8.93
N GLY A 93 -5.92 -16.22 9.70
CA GLY A 93 -6.23 -15.90 11.10
C GLY A 93 -7.12 -14.68 11.34
N ARG A 94 -7.75 -14.11 10.29
CA ARG A 94 -8.61 -12.92 10.45
C ARG A 94 -10.00 -13.26 10.93
N ASN A 95 -10.52 -12.38 11.79
CA ASN A 95 -11.83 -12.51 12.39
C ASN A 95 -12.66 -11.24 12.19
N TRP A 96 -13.90 -11.24 12.71
CA TRP A 96 -14.80 -10.08 12.61
C TRP A 96 -14.30 -8.84 13.35
N GLN A 97 -13.44 -8.98 14.36
CA GLN A 97 -12.86 -7.84 15.06
C GLN A 97 -11.93 -7.06 14.13
N ASP A 98 -11.12 -7.74 13.31
CA ASP A 98 -10.28 -7.10 12.30
C ASP A 98 -11.12 -6.32 11.27
N VAL A 99 -12.26 -6.89 10.86
CA VAL A 99 -13.20 -6.23 9.94
C VAL A 99 -13.77 -4.96 10.57
N THR A 100 -14.20 -5.03 11.84
CA THR A 100 -14.70 -3.85 12.55
C THR A 100 -13.62 -2.79 12.78
N ALA A 101 -12.36 -3.19 12.98
CA ALA A 101 -11.23 -2.27 13.07
C ALA A 101 -10.92 -1.58 11.73
N LEU A 102 -11.14 -2.27 10.61
CA LEU A 102 -10.96 -1.73 9.25
C LEU A 102 -12.13 -0.83 8.81
N ALA A 103 -13.35 -1.08 9.31
CA ALA A 103 -14.57 -0.44 8.84
C ALA A 103 -14.53 1.11 8.82
N PRO A 104 -14.01 1.81 9.83
CA PRO A 104 -13.92 3.28 9.79
C PRO A 104 -13.09 3.77 8.60
N TRP A 105 -12.00 3.08 8.28
CA TRP A 105 -11.12 3.42 7.16
C TRP A 105 -11.81 3.19 5.81
N LEU A 106 -12.54 2.07 5.68
CA LEU A 106 -13.32 1.76 4.47
C LEU A 106 -14.43 2.77 4.21
N VAL A 107 -15.02 3.35 5.26
CA VAL A 107 -16.08 4.37 5.11
C VAL A 107 -15.49 5.75 4.86
N LEU A 108 -14.39 6.11 5.52
CA LEU A 108 -13.82 7.46 5.47
C LEU A 108 -12.99 7.72 4.21
N ILE A 109 -12.14 6.77 3.81
CA ILE A 109 -11.12 7.00 2.78
C ILE A 109 -11.72 7.16 1.37
N PRO A 110 -12.68 6.34 0.91
CA PRO A 110 -13.22 6.48 -0.44
C PRO A 110 -13.89 7.85 -0.70
N PRO A 111 -14.74 8.39 0.19
CA PRO A 111 -15.26 9.75 0.03
C PRO A 111 -14.15 10.81 -0.05
N LEU A 112 -13.12 10.72 0.80
CA LEU A 112 -11.98 11.65 0.76
C LEU A 112 -11.23 11.55 -0.58
N MET A 113 -11.00 10.35 -1.10
CA MET A 113 -10.41 10.15 -2.43
C MET A 113 -11.26 10.76 -3.54
N MET A 114 -12.59 10.65 -3.44
CA MET A 114 -13.50 11.22 -4.42
C MET A 114 -13.53 12.75 -4.39
N ILE A 115 -13.40 13.37 -3.21
CA ILE A 115 -13.27 14.83 -3.07
C ILE A 115 -11.96 15.31 -3.71
N LEU A 116 -10.87 14.58 -3.50
CA LEU A 116 -9.55 14.88 -4.07
C LEU A 116 -9.39 14.43 -5.53
N ALA A 117 -10.38 13.76 -6.12
CA ALA A 117 -10.28 13.22 -7.49
C ALA A 117 -9.90 14.29 -8.52
N ARG A 118 -10.44 15.51 -8.38
CA ARG A 118 -10.09 16.64 -9.25
C ARG A 118 -8.64 17.05 -9.13
N TRP A 119 -8.06 16.99 -7.93
CA TRP A 119 -6.64 17.29 -7.74
C TRP A 119 -5.77 16.24 -8.42
N PHE A 120 -6.17 14.96 -8.39
CA PHE A 120 -5.46 13.90 -9.12
C PHE A 120 -5.51 14.12 -10.63
N ASP A 121 -6.68 14.48 -11.18
CA ASP A 121 -6.82 14.80 -12.62
C ASP A 121 -5.91 15.97 -13.02
N ILE A 122 -5.85 17.04 -12.21
CA ILE A 122 -5.00 18.21 -12.48
C ILE A 122 -3.51 17.87 -12.34
N LEU A 123 -3.12 17.17 -11.27
CA LEU A 123 -1.73 16.77 -11.05
C LEU A 123 -1.21 15.83 -12.15
N ALA A 124 -2.10 15.07 -12.80
CA ALA A 124 -1.75 14.21 -13.92
C ALA A 124 -1.40 14.97 -15.21
N MET A 125 -1.79 16.25 -15.32
CA MET A 125 -1.47 17.08 -16.50
C MET A 125 -0.01 17.54 -16.51
N GLY A 126 0.67 17.51 -15.37
CA GLY A 126 2.01 18.05 -15.21
C GLY A 126 2.05 19.12 -14.12
N ARG A 127 3.25 19.40 -13.61
CA ARG A 127 3.44 20.37 -12.54
C ARG A 127 3.15 21.79 -13.01
N ASP A 128 3.68 22.15 -14.18
CA ASP A 128 3.61 23.50 -14.72
C ASP A 128 2.17 23.85 -15.12
N GLU A 129 1.46 22.90 -15.73
CA GLU A 129 0.05 23.01 -16.06
C GLU A 129 -0.82 23.15 -14.81
N ALA A 130 -0.57 22.34 -13.78
CA ALA A 130 -1.30 22.41 -12.52
C ALA A 130 -1.09 23.74 -11.78
N GLU A 131 0.15 24.25 -11.74
CA GLU A 131 0.46 25.56 -11.13
C GLU A 131 -0.16 26.71 -11.94
N SER A 132 -0.22 26.60 -13.28
CA SER A 132 -0.80 27.63 -14.16
C SER A 132 -2.29 27.89 -13.92
N ILE A 133 -3.05 26.87 -13.50
CA ILE A 133 -4.47 26.99 -13.18
C ILE A 133 -4.71 27.26 -11.67
N GLY A 134 -3.65 27.58 -10.92
CA GLY A 134 -3.72 28.02 -9.53
C GLY A 134 -3.72 26.90 -8.49
N LEU A 135 -3.45 25.64 -8.86
CA LEU A 135 -3.31 24.57 -7.88
C LEU A 135 -1.97 24.68 -7.17
N ASN A 136 -1.99 24.73 -5.83
CA ASN A 136 -0.76 24.54 -5.05
C ASN A 136 -0.34 23.07 -5.11
N THR A 137 0.54 22.74 -6.05
CA THR A 137 1.03 21.38 -6.30
C THR A 137 1.72 20.77 -5.09
N MET A 138 2.40 21.58 -4.27
CA MET A 138 3.06 21.12 -3.04
C MET A 138 2.03 20.66 -2.01
N SER A 139 1.01 21.47 -1.73
CA SER A 139 -0.07 21.12 -0.81
C SER A 139 -0.86 19.91 -1.32
N ALA A 140 -1.20 19.89 -2.61
CA ALA A 140 -1.90 18.76 -3.20
C ALA A 140 -1.07 17.46 -3.08
N ARG A 141 0.23 17.52 -3.33
CA ARG A 141 1.13 16.36 -3.17
C ARG A 141 1.21 15.86 -1.71
N ILE A 142 1.26 16.76 -0.74
CA ILE A 142 1.27 16.39 0.69
C ILE A 142 -0.06 15.70 1.07
N TRP A 143 -1.20 16.31 0.73
CA TRP A 143 -2.51 15.75 1.06
C TRP A 143 -2.74 14.38 0.42
N THR A 144 -2.29 14.22 -0.81
CA THR A 144 -2.41 12.93 -1.53
C THR A 144 -1.49 11.86 -0.93
N MET A 145 -0.27 12.21 -0.52
CA MET A 145 0.63 11.30 0.21
C MET A 145 0.07 10.91 1.58
N LEU A 146 -0.52 11.87 2.32
CA LEU A 146 -1.16 11.60 3.61
C LEU A 146 -2.36 10.67 3.47
N LEU A 147 -3.22 10.91 2.47
CA LEU A 147 -4.37 10.05 2.21
C LEU A 147 -3.94 8.64 1.78
N ALA A 148 -2.91 8.52 0.93
CA ALA A 148 -2.33 7.23 0.55
C ALA A 148 -1.72 6.51 1.76
N SER A 149 -1.01 7.23 2.62
CA SER A 149 -0.44 6.70 3.86
C SER A 149 -1.52 6.19 4.81
N LEU A 150 -2.63 6.91 4.95
CA LEU A 150 -3.76 6.49 5.78
C LEU A 150 -4.39 5.19 5.27
N ALA A 151 -4.60 5.11 3.96
CA ALA A 151 -5.14 3.92 3.30
C ALA A 151 -4.21 2.71 3.42
N VAL A 152 -2.90 2.91 3.18
CA VAL A 152 -1.89 1.86 3.31
C VAL A 152 -1.75 1.43 4.76
N ALA A 153 -1.74 2.36 5.71
CA ALA A 153 -1.64 2.04 7.13
C ALA A 153 -2.81 1.16 7.58
N GLY A 154 -4.05 1.51 7.25
CA GLY A 154 -5.23 0.71 7.58
C GLY A 154 -5.20 -0.69 6.96
N ALA A 155 -4.86 -0.77 5.66
CA ALA A 155 -4.77 -2.05 4.95
C ALA A 155 -3.64 -2.95 5.50
N VAL A 156 -2.44 -2.39 5.73
CA VAL A 156 -1.28 -3.17 6.19
C VAL A 156 -1.37 -3.51 7.67
N ALA A 157 -1.99 -2.65 8.51
CA ALA A 157 -2.27 -2.97 9.91
C ALA A 157 -3.18 -4.20 10.06
N THR A 158 -4.06 -4.41 9.09
CA THR A 158 -4.92 -5.60 9.05
C THR A 158 -4.18 -6.71 8.32
N VAL A 159 -4.12 -6.73 6.99
CA VAL A 159 -3.72 -7.91 6.24
C VAL A 159 -2.19 -8.02 6.04
N GLY A 160 -1.40 -7.06 6.52
CA GLY A 160 0.04 -7.00 6.23
C GLY A 160 0.33 -6.44 4.83
N ALA A 161 1.59 -6.51 4.41
CA ALA A 161 2.07 -5.78 3.24
C ALA A 161 1.83 -6.53 1.91
N ILE A 162 0.60 -6.46 1.38
CA ILE A 162 0.29 -7.05 0.06
C ILE A 162 0.88 -6.19 -1.07
N GLY A 163 1.73 -6.82 -1.88
CA GLY A 163 2.35 -6.22 -3.07
C GLY A 163 1.53 -6.33 -4.35
N PHE A 164 1.94 -5.57 -5.38
CA PHE A 164 1.47 -5.58 -6.77
C PHE A 164 0.00 -5.20 -7.05
N VAL A 165 -0.92 -5.33 -6.09
CA VAL A 165 -2.34 -4.93 -6.27
C VAL A 165 -2.44 -3.46 -6.69
N GLY A 166 -1.71 -2.57 -6.01
CA GLY A 166 -1.66 -1.14 -6.34
C GLY A 166 -1.00 -0.80 -7.69
N LEU A 167 -0.35 -1.76 -8.35
CA LEU A 167 0.15 -1.60 -9.71
C LEU A 167 -0.85 -2.18 -10.71
N ILE A 168 -1.35 -3.39 -10.52
CA ILE A 168 -2.22 -4.06 -11.50
C ILE A 168 -3.60 -3.41 -11.55
N ALA A 169 -4.24 -3.20 -10.39
CA ALA A 169 -5.62 -2.75 -10.31
C ALA A 169 -5.87 -1.40 -11.02
N PRO A 170 -5.07 -0.33 -10.83
CA PRO A 170 -5.32 0.93 -11.52
C PRO A 170 -5.04 0.86 -13.02
N HIS A 171 -4.12 0.02 -13.49
CA HIS A 171 -3.89 -0.16 -14.92
C HIS A 171 -5.04 -0.91 -15.58
N ALA A 172 -5.52 -2.00 -14.97
CA ALA A 172 -6.70 -2.71 -15.43
C ALA A 172 -7.95 -1.81 -15.40
N ALA A 173 -8.12 -1.00 -14.34
CA ALA A 173 -9.22 -0.05 -14.24
C ALA A 173 -9.18 1.01 -15.35
N ARG A 174 -7.99 1.52 -15.71
CA ARG A 174 -7.85 2.46 -16.85
C ARG A 174 -8.33 1.87 -18.17
N LEU A 175 -8.12 0.57 -18.39
CA LEU A 175 -8.62 -0.12 -19.59
C LEU A 175 -10.15 -0.27 -19.58
N CYS A 176 -10.78 -0.36 -18.40
CA CYS A 176 -12.22 -0.54 -18.25
C CYS A 176 -13.02 0.78 -18.21
N SER A 177 -12.50 1.82 -17.53
CA SER A 177 -13.25 3.05 -17.24
C SER A 177 -12.61 4.33 -17.81
N GLY A 178 -11.44 4.23 -18.43
CA GLY A 178 -10.66 5.40 -18.87
C GLY A 178 -9.85 6.06 -17.75
N ALA A 179 -9.28 7.23 -18.05
CA ALA A 179 -8.26 7.88 -17.21
C ALA A 179 -8.80 8.88 -16.16
N ARG A 180 -10.09 9.25 -16.20
CA ARG A 180 -10.65 10.24 -15.26
C ARG A 180 -10.71 9.68 -13.85
N TYR A 181 -10.03 10.32 -12.89
CA TYR A 181 -9.86 9.79 -11.53
C TYR A 181 -11.17 9.54 -10.80
N ARG A 182 -12.20 10.36 -11.06
CA ARG A 182 -13.53 10.18 -10.47
C ARG A 182 -14.20 8.84 -10.83
N GLN A 183 -13.91 8.28 -12.01
CA GLN A 183 -14.39 6.95 -12.43
C GLN A 183 -13.34 5.88 -12.12
N LEU A 184 -12.06 6.22 -12.28
CA LEU A 184 -10.95 5.31 -12.08
C LEU A 184 -10.83 4.81 -10.64
N VAL A 185 -11.02 5.68 -9.64
CA VAL A 185 -10.89 5.33 -8.21
C VAL A 185 -11.83 4.19 -7.79
N PRO A 186 -13.17 4.27 -8.00
CA PRO A 186 -14.06 3.19 -7.59
C PRO A 186 -13.82 1.90 -8.37
N VAL A 187 -13.50 1.98 -9.67
CA VAL A 187 -13.22 0.79 -10.50
C VAL A 187 -11.90 0.14 -10.06
N THR A 188 -10.89 0.94 -9.72
CA THR A 188 -9.62 0.44 -9.15
C THR A 188 -9.85 -0.28 -7.83
N ALA A 189 -10.69 0.28 -6.95
CA ALA A 189 -11.01 -0.35 -5.68
C ALA A 189 -11.70 -1.71 -5.87
N LEU A 190 -12.67 -1.79 -6.80
CA LEU A 190 -13.37 -3.04 -7.12
C LEU A 190 -12.44 -4.11 -7.72
N ILE A 191 -11.64 -3.72 -8.72
CA ILE A 191 -10.68 -4.65 -9.34
C ILE A 191 -9.63 -5.11 -8.32
N GLY A 192 -9.15 -4.21 -7.46
CA GLY A 192 -8.24 -4.54 -6.37
C GLY A 192 -8.86 -5.55 -5.40
N ALA A 193 -10.11 -5.33 -4.98
CA ALA A 193 -10.83 -6.25 -4.10
C ALA A 193 -10.99 -7.65 -4.72
N ILE A 194 -11.39 -7.72 -6.00
CA ILE A 194 -11.54 -8.98 -6.74
C ILE A 194 -10.19 -9.71 -6.86
N LEU A 195 -9.13 -8.98 -7.24
CA LEU A 195 -7.79 -9.54 -7.39
C LEU A 195 -7.27 -10.11 -6.07
N THR A 196 -7.41 -9.36 -4.97
CA THR A 196 -6.95 -9.81 -3.65
C THR A 196 -7.77 -10.99 -3.14
N ALA A 197 -9.10 -10.98 -3.32
CA ALA A 197 -9.94 -12.11 -2.94
C ALA A 197 -9.62 -13.37 -3.75
N PHE A 198 -9.36 -13.22 -5.05
CA PHE A 198 -8.93 -14.32 -5.90
C PHE A 198 -7.57 -14.88 -5.48
N ALA A 199 -6.59 -14.01 -5.21
CA ALA A 199 -5.27 -14.41 -4.75
C ALA A 199 -5.32 -15.14 -3.40
N ASP A 200 -6.19 -14.69 -2.50
CA ASP A 200 -6.43 -15.35 -1.21
C ASP A 200 -7.05 -16.73 -1.38
N MET A 201 -8.13 -16.83 -2.16
CA MET A 201 -8.78 -18.11 -2.46
C MET A 201 -7.81 -19.11 -3.09
N PHE A 202 -6.98 -18.66 -4.04
CA PHE A 202 -5.97 -19.48 -4.67
C PHE A 202 -4.87 -19.91 -3.68
N GLY A 203 -4.38 -18.98 -2.84
CA GLY A 203 -3.36 -19.26 -1.83
C GLY A 203 -3.79 -20.27 -0.78
N ARG A 204 -5.07 -20.27 -0.39
CA ARG A 204 -5.65 -21.24 0.56
C ARG A 204 -5.90 -22.62 -0.05
N THR A 205 -6.18 -22.70 -1.35
CA THR A 205 -6.57 -23.96 -2.00
C THR A 205 -5.40 -24.75 -2.57
N LEU A 206 -4.29 -24.10 -2.93
CA LEU A 206 -3.20 -24.75 -3.67
C LEU A 206 -2.40 -25.79 -2.85
N ILE A 207 -2.18 -25.56 -1.54
CA ILE A 207 -1.33 -26.42 -0.69
C ILE A 207 -2.05 -26.77 0.64
N ALA A 208 -3.38 -26.86 0.63
CA ALA A 208 -4.15 -27.20 1.83
C ALA A 208 -3.60 -28.48 2.51
N PRO A 209 -3.39 -28.50 3.85
CA PRO A 209 -3.85 -27.54 4.86
C PRO A 209 -2.91 -26.34 5.11
N GLN A 210 -1.78 -26.24 4.41
CA GLN A 210 -0.90 -25.07 4.47
C GLN A 210 -1.42 -23.98 3.53
N GLU A 211 -1.29 -22.72 3.94
CA GLU A 211 -1.76 -21.58 3.14
C GLU A 211 -0.57 -20.78 2.61
N ILE A 212 -0.65 -20.40 1.34
CA ILE A 212 0.29 -19.44 0.75
C ILE A 212 -0.23 -18.02 1.05
N PRO A 213 0.58 -17.13 1.64
CA PRO A 213 0.21 -15.74 1.84
C PRO A 213 -0.28 -15.07 0.54
N ALA A 214 -1.42 -14.39 0.61
CA ALA A 214 -2.06 -13.75 -0.55
C ALA A 214 -1.09 -12.80 -1.28
N GLY A 215 -0.21 -12.09 -0.57
CA GLY A 215 0.74 -11.19 -1.21
C GLY A 215 1.84 -11.88 -2.03
N ILE A 216 2.17 -13.15 -1.73
CA ILE A 216 3.05 -13.96 -2.59
C ILE A 216 2.32 -14.29 -3.89
N VAL A 217 1.05 -14.68 -3.81
CA VAL A 217 0.23 -15.00 -4.98
C VAL A 217 0.05 -13.77 -5.87
N THR A 218 -0.26 -12.60 -5.29
CA THR A 218 -0.39 -11.36 -6.07
C THR A 218 0.94 -10.92 -6.68
N ALA A 219 2.08 -11.14 -6.01
CA ALA A 219 3.38 -10.83 -6.58
C ALA A 219 3.74 -11.78 -7.74
N PHE A 220 3.46 -13.07 -7.60
CA PHE A 220 3.71 -14.08 -8.63
C PHE A 220 2.91 -13.82 -9.91
N ILE A 221 1.64 -13.43 -9.77
CA ILE A 221 0.78 -13.05 -10.91
C ILE A 221 1.16 -11.65 -11.43
N GLY A 222 1.45 -10.73 -10.51
CA GLY A 222 1.62 -9.32 -10.81
C GLY A 222 2.91 -8.94 -11.49
N ALA A 223 4.03 -9.54 -11.10
CA ALA A 223 5.32 -9.21 -11.68
C ALA A 223 5.38 -9.52 -13.19
N PRO A 224 4.97 -10.71 -13.67
CA PRO A 224 4.92 -11.01 -15.11
C PRO A 224 3.97 -10.10 -15.88
N LEU A 225 2.77 -9.86 -15.34
CA LEU A 225 1.78 -8.97 -15.98
C LEU A 225 2.31 -7.54 -16.11
N PHE A 226 2.93 -7.01 -15.06
CA PHE A 226 3.50 -5.67 -15.07
C PHE A 226 4.61 -5.55 -16.13
N ILE A 227 5.50 -6.53 -16.22
CA ILE A 227 6.56 -6.56 -17.25
C ILE A 227 5.94 -6.60 -18.67
N LEU A 228 4.89 -7.39 -18.87
CA LEU A 228 4.21 -7.48 -20.16
C LEU A 228 3.55 -6.15 -20.57
N LEU A 229 2.92 -5.47 -19.62
CA LEU A 229 2.30 -4.16 -19.83
C LEU A 229 3.35 -3.09 -20.20
N MET A 230 4.47 -3.03 -19.48
CA MET A 230 5.56 -2.09 -19.79
C MET A 230 6.14 -2.31 -21.19
N ARG A 231 6.28 -3.57 -21.63
CA ARG A 231 6.76 -3.87 -22.99
C ARG A 231 5.82 -3.39 -24.09
N ARG A 232 4.51 -3.28 -23.81
CA ARG A 232 3.52 -2.79 -24.75
C ARG A 232 3.53 -1.28 -24.90
N GLU A 233 3.72 -0.54 -23.80
CA GLU A 233 3.77 0.93 -23.84
C GLU A 233 5.06 1.50 -24.46
N SER A 234 6.13 0.68 -24.52
CA SER A 234 7.38 1.06 -25.19
C SER A 234 7.35 0.94 -26.73
N ARG A 235 6.23 0.51 -27.32
CA ARG A 235 6.02 0.40 -28.77
C ARG A 235 5.00 1.43 -29.22
#